data_AF-A0AA48M4E0-F1
#
_entry.id   AF-A0AA48M4E0-F1
#
_cell.length_a   1.000
_cell.length_b   1.000
_cell.length_c   1.000
_cell.angle_alpha   90.00
_cell.angle_beta   90.00
_cell.angle_gamma   90.00
#
_symmetry.space_group_name_H-M   'P 1'
#
loop_
_entity.id
_entity.type
_entity.pdbx_description
1 polymer ?
#
loop_
_entity_poly.entity_id
_entity_poly.type
_entity_poly.pdbx_seq_one_letter_code
_entity_poly.pdbx_strand_id
1 'polypeptide(L)'
;MGNKATFSGDRYATRGIADRIEPAIQMALWRAIEVRKARGDELDYLQVFELSVEMVDGEPLQKVLNRQEQPEHRESFYVDGVQEPIGGVTIWVIDSETYCTMLFPDEY
;
A
#
# COMPACT_ATOMS: atom_id res chain seq x y z
N MET A 1 9.70 24.65 12.71
CA MET A 1 9.19 23.27 12.80
C MET A 1 9.96 22.47 11.77
N GLY A 2 10.66 21.40 12.19
CA GLY A 2 11.49 20.60 11.28
C GLY A 2 10.60 19.83 10.32
N ASN A 3 10.98 19.80 9.04
CA ASN A 3 10.29 19.04 8.01
C ASN A 3 10.35 17.54 8.38
N LYS A 4 9.23 16.96 8.83
CA LYS A 4 9.14 15.52 9.13
C LYS A 4 9.10 14.79 7.78
N ALA A 5 9.91 13.74 7.63
CA ALA A 5 9.88 12.92 6.42
C ALA A 5 8.52 12.21 6.31
N THR A 6 7.91 12.21 5.13
CA THR A 6 6.64 11.52 4.86
C THR A 6 6.74 10.03 5.19
N PHE A 7 5.68 9.48 5.76
CA PHE A 7 5.53 8.12 6.27
C PHE A 7 6.59 7.72 7.31
N SER A 8 6.90 8.59 8.26
CA SER A 8 7.83 8.30 9.38
C SER A 8 7.15 8.07 10.73
N GLY A 9 5.82 8.21 10.80
CA GLY A 9 5.04 7.92 12.00
C GLY A 9 4.79 6.42 12.24
N ASP A 10 4.19 6.12 13.39
CA ASP A 10 3.73 4.77 13.72
C ASP A 10 2.74 4.26 12.66
N ARG A 11 2.81 2.97 12.34
CA ARG A 11 2.01 2.34 11.28
C ARG A 11 0.84 1.59 11.88
N TYR A 12 -0.36 1.92 11.44
CA TYR A 12 -1.59 1.26 11.84
C TYR A 12 -2.35 0.75 10.63
N ALA A 13 -3.19 -0.27 10.85
CA ALA A 13 -4.20 -0.70 9.90
C ALA A 13 -5.56 -0.60 10.59
N THR A 14 -6.61 -0.22 9.85
CA THR A 14 -7.98 -0.30 10.35
C THR A 14 -8.36 -1.74 10.62
N ARG A 15 -9.41 -1.94 11.42
CA ARG A 15 -9.97 -3.27 11.64
C ARG A 15 -10.45 -3.91 10.34
N GLY A 16 -11.04 -3.14 9.42
CA GLY A 16 -11.45 -3.67 8.13
C GLY A 16 -10.29 -4.28 7.35
N ILE A 17 -9.14 -3.57 7.30
CA ILE A 17 -7.93 -4.09 6.67
C ILE A 17 -7.41 -5.33 7.40
N ALA A 18 -7.30 -5.26 8.73
CA ALA A 18 -6.78 -6.36 9.55
C ALA A 18 -7.59 -7.66 9.39
N ASP A 19 -8.90 -7.55 9.24
CA ASP A 19 -9.81 -8.70 9.12
C ASP A 19 -9.90 -9.27 7.70
N ARG A 20 -9.66 -8.45 6.66
CA ARG A 20 -9.97 -8.81 5.25
C ARG A 20 -8.75 -8.97 4.35
N ILE A 21 -7.60 -8.39 4.72
CA ILE A 21 -6.41 -8.38 3.88
C ILE A 21 -5.34 -9.22 4.54
N GLU A 22 -4.79 -10.19 3.82
CA GLU A 22 -3.76 -11.08 4.33
C GLU A 22 -2.53 -10.28 4.83
N PRO A 23 -1.90 -10.66 5.96
CA PRO A 23 -0.73 -9.97 6.48
C PRO A 23 0.42 -9.80 5.47
N ALA A 24 0.64 -10.78 4.59
CA ALA A 24 1.65 -10.70 3.53
C ALA A 24 1.42 -9.50 2.60
N ILE A 25 0.16 -9.25 2.21
CA ILE A 25 -0.21 -8.10 1.39
C ILE A 25 0.01 -6.80 2.18
N GLN A 26 -0.49 -6.71 3.42
CA GLN A 26 -0.31 -5.51 4.25
C GLN A 26 1.17 -5.14 4.42
N MET A 27 2.02 -6.14 4.71
CA MET A 27 3.47 -5.96 4.80
C MET A 27 4.09 -5.49 3.48
N ALA A 28 3.64 -6.05 2.35
CA ALA A 28 4.13 -5.65 1.04
C ALA A 28 3.78 -4.19 0.69
N LEU A 29 2.58 -3.72 1.03
CA LEU A 29 2.18 -2.32 0.79
C LEU A 29 3.06 -1.35 1.61
N TRP A 30 3.28 -1.64 2.90
CA TRP A 30 4.19 -0.86 3.73
C TRP A 30 5.63 -0.89 3.20
N ARG A 31 6.10 -2.06 2.76
CA ARG A 31 7.43 -2.21 2.19
C ARG A 31 7.59 -1.42 0.89
N ALA A 32 6.57 -1.36 0.05
CA ALA A 32 6.60 -0.57 -1.18
C ALA A 32 6.89 0.92 -0.87
N ILE A 33 6.22 1.50 0.12
CA ILE A 33 6.47 2.87 0.58
C ILE A 33 7.92 3.04 1.06
N GLU A 34 8.43 2.12 1.88
CA GLU A 34 9.80 2.20 2.40
C GLU A 34 10.87 2.06 1.31
N VAL A 35 10.65 1.17 0.33
CA VAL A 35 11.54 1.03 -0.83
C VAL A 35 11.58 2.33 -1.63
N ARG A 36 10.43 2.95 -1.89
CA ARG A 36 10.35 4.22 -2.60
C ARG A 36 11.05 5.36 -1.84
N LYS A 37 10.86 5.44 -0.51
CA LYS A 37 11.61 6.38 0.35
C LYS A 37 13.12 6.15 0.27
N ALA A 38 13.57 4.90 0.36
CA ALA A 38 15.00 4.56 0.27
C ALA A 38 15.60 4.85 -1.11
N ARG A 39 14.78 4.77 -2.17
CA ARG A 39 15.14 5.16 -3.55
C ARG A 39 15.25 6.68 -3.74
N GLY A 40 14.72 7.47 -2.81
CA GLY A 40 14.71 8.93 -2.88
C GLY A 40 13.49 9.50 -3.61
N ASP A 41 12.42 8.72 -3.78
CA ASP A 41 11.18 9.20 -4.37
C ASP A 41 10.54 10.26 -3.46
N GLU A 42 9.98 11.31 -4.07
CA GLU A 42 9.11 12.26 -3.39
C GLU A 42 7.70 11.65 -3.29
N LEU A 43 7.20 11.50 -2.06
CA LEU A 43 5.88 10.93 -1.75
C LEU A 43 4.96 12.03 -1.22
N ASP A 44 3.73 12.07 -1.73
CA ASP A 44 2.64 12.80 -1.07
C ASP A 44 2.12 12.02 0.15
N TYR A 45 1.17 12.63 0.86
CA TYR A 45 0.57 12.05 2.06
C TYR A 45 -0.37 10.85 1.80
N LEU A 46 -0.75 10.58 0.54
CA LEU A 46 -1.75 9.57 0.17
C LEU A 46 -1.20 8.59 -0.86
N GLN A 47 -0.98 7.36 -0.42
CA GLN A 47 -0.58 6.27 -1.31
C GLN A 47 -1.78 5.36 -1.58
N VAL A 48 -2.14 5.24 -2.85
CA VAL A 48 -3.26 4.40 -3.31
C VAL A 48 -2.71 3.07 -3.82
N PHE A 49 -3.29 1.98 -3.38
CA PHE A 49 -2.96 0.63 -3.81
C PHE A 49 -4.21 -0.06 -4.37
N GLU A 50 -4.15 -0.45 -5.63
CA GLU A 50 -5.20 -1.23 -6.29
C GLU A 50 -4.74 -2.68 -6.40
N LEU A 51 -5.50 -3.60 -5.78
CA LEU A 51 -5.22 -5.02 -5.75
C LEU A 51 -5.98 -5.71 -6.87
N SER A 52 -5.29 -6.54 -7.62
CA SER A 52 -5.87 -7.41 -8.65
C SER A 52 -5.24 -8.80 -8.60
N VAL A 53 -5.94 -9.79 -9.14
CA VAL A 53 -5.39 -11.13 -9.34
C VAL A 53 -5.00 -11.26 -10.81
N GLU A 54 -3.79 -11.73 -11.07
CA GLU A 54 -3.30 -12.03 -12.43
C GLU A 54 -2.95 -13.51 -12.53
N MET A 55 -3.37 -14.17 -13.61
CA MET A 55 -3.01 -15.56 -13.87
C MET A 55 -1.68 -15.59 -14.63
N VAL A 56 -0.65 -16.18 -14.03
CA VAL A 56 0.66 -16.35 -14.65
C VAL A 56 0.99 -17.84 -14.66
N ASP A 57 1.24 -18.40 -15.84
CA ASP A 57 1.52 -19.82 -16.04
C ASP A 57 0.46 -20.77 -15.42
N GLY A 58 -0.79 -20.32 -15.34
CA GLY A 58 -1.91 -21.08 -14.77
C GLY A 58 -2.09 -20.93 -13.25
N GLU A 59 -1.21 -20.19 -12.58
CA GLU A 59 -1.27 -19.91 -11.14
C GLU A 59 -1.81 -18.49 -10.87
N PRO A 60 -2.70 -18.29 -9.87
CA PRO A 60 -3.16 -16.97 -9.49
C PRO A 60 -2.10 -16.25 -8.64
N LEU A 61 -1.67 -15.07 -9.10
CA LEU A 61 -0.75 -14.21 -8.37
C LEU A 61 -1.43 -12.94 -7.88
N GLN A 62 -1.05 -12.48 -6.68
CA GLN A 62 -1.45 -11.17 -6.20
C GLN A 62 -0.63 -10.09 -6.90
N LYS A 63 -1.31 -9.26 -7.69
CA LYS A 63 -0.76 -8.04 -8.27
C LYS A 63 -1.24 -6.82 -7.51
N VAL A 64 -0.37 -5.84 -7.39
CA VAL A 64 -0.66 -4.55 -6.76
C VAL A 64 -0.17 -3.44 -7.68
N LEU A 65 -0.99 -2.42 -7.81
CA LEU A 65 -0.64 -1.17 -8.46
C LEU A 65 -0.62 -0.04 -7.45
N ASN A 66 0.56 0.53 -7.18
CA ASN A 66 0.71 1.72 -6.36
C ASN A 66 0.62 2.98 -7.22
N ARG A 67 -0.13 3.98 -6.75
CA ARG A 67 -0.26 5.31 -7.36
C ARG A 67 -0.24 6.40 -6.29
N GLN A 68 0.17 7.59 -6.71
CA GLN A 68 0.05 8.85 -5.97
C GLN A 68 -0.17 10.01 -6.97
N GLU A 69 -0.56 11.19 -6.50
CA GLU A 69 -0.90 12.33 -7.36
C GLU A 69 0.26 13.31 -7.55
N GLN A 70 1.06 13.59 -6.51
CA GLN A 70 2.09 14.63 -6.58
C GLN A 70 3.44 14.22 -5.93
N PRO A 71 4.53 14.15 -6.71
CA PRO A 71 4.56 14.07 -8.17
C PRO A 71 3.77 12.83 -8.65
N GLU A 72 3.19 12.89 -9.85
CA GLU A 72 2.47 11.75 -10.42
C GLU A 72 3.41 10.53 -10.48
N HIS A 73 2.96 9.42 -9.91
CA HIS A 73 3.69 8.16 -9.98
C HIS A 73 2.74 6.97 -10.04
N ARG A 74 3.17 5.93 -10.76
CA ARG A 74 2.45 4.68 -10.94
C ARG A 74 3.42 3.53 -11.15
N GLU A 75 3.37 2.52 -10.28
CA GLU A 75 4.25 1.35 -10.34
C GLU A 75 3.47 0.08 -9.95
N SER A 76 3.69 -1.03 -10.68
CA SER A 76 3.08 -2.33 -10.37
C SER A 76 4.11 -3.30 -9.82
N PHE A 77 3.69 -4.16 -8.91
CA PHE A 77 4.50 -5.25 -8.39
C PHE A 77 3.64 -6.47 -8.03
N TYR A 78 4.29 -7.62 -7.87
CA TYR A 78 3.66 -8.84 -7.37
C TYR A 78 3.99 -9.04 -5.90
N VAL A 79 3.07 -9.66 -5.17
CA VAL A 79 3.27 -10.02 -3.77
C VAL A 79 3.44 -11.52 -3.65
N ASP A 80 4.60 -11.93 -3.17
CA ASP A 80 4.91 -13.33 -2.90
C ASP A 80 4.25 -13.80 -1.60
N GLY A 81 3.97 -15.10 -1.52
CA GLY A 81 3.52 -15.75 -0.28
C GLY A 81 2.07 -15.45 0.12
N VAL A 82 1.27 -14.92 -0.80
CA VAL A 82 -0.19 -14.74 -0.61
C VAL A 82 -0.88 -16.07 -0.83
N GLN A 83 -1.62 -16.55 0.17
CA GLN A 83 -2.34 -17.81 0.09
C GLN A 83 -3.64 -17.67 -0.71
N GLU A 84 -4.33 -16.55 -0.53
CA GLU A 84 -5.61 -16.25 -1.20
C GLU A 84 -5.53 -14.89 -1.90
N PRO A 85 -5.06 -14.83 -3.16
CA PRO A 85 -5.03 -13.59 -3.92
C PRO A 85 -6.41 -12.94 -4.03
N ILE A 86 -6.45 -11.64 -3.81
CA ILE A 86 -7.67 -10.83 -3.82
C ILE A 86 -7.59 -9.74 -4.90
N GLY A 87 -8.72 -9.49 -5.56
CA GLY A 87 -8.83 -8.48 -6.60
C GLY A 87 -10.04 -7.57 -6.42
N GLY A 88 -10.02 -6.43 -7.11
CA GLY A 88 -11.11 -5.45 -7.06
C GLY A 88 -11.17 -4.68 -5.74
N VAL A 89 -10.04 -4.58 -5.04
CA VAL A 89 -9.92 -3.90 -3.76
C VAL A 89 -8.98 -2.72 -3.90
N THR A 90 -9.39 -1.57 -3.39
CA THR A 90 -8.53 -0.38 -3.26
C THR A 90 -8.22 -0.16 -1.79
N ILE A 91 -6.96 0.10 -1.48
CA ILE A 91 -6.46 0.39 -0.14
C ILE A 91 -5.75 1.75 -0.19
N TRP A 92 -6.02 2.59 0.79
CA TRP A 92 -5.30 3.83 1.01
C TRP A 92 -4.31 3.67 2.15
N VAL A 93 -3.15 4.29 2.01
CA VAL A 93 -2.20 4.49 3.11
C VAL A 93 -1.95 5.98 3.24
N ILE A 94 -2.38 6.54 4.37
CA ILE A 94 -2.39 7.98 4.65
C ILE A 94 -1.36 8.30 5.73
N ASP A 95 -0.52 9.31 5.50
CA ASP A 95 0.26 9.97 6.56
C ASP A 95 -0.52 11.17 7.10
N SER A 96 -0.90 11.12 8.38
CA SER A 96 -1.62 12.20 9.08
C SER A 96 -0.69 13.23 9.73
N GLU A 97 0.61 13.20 9.39
CA GLU A 97 1.73 13.87 10.08
C GLU A 97 2.02 13.33 11.48
N THR A 98 1.04 12.74 12.17
CA THR A 98 1.20 12.14 13.50
C THR A 98 1.50 10.65 13.38
N TYR A 99 0.65 9.92 12.65
CA TYR A 99 0.74 8.50 12.40
C TYR A 99 0.32 8.16 10.97
N CYS A 100 0.70 6.97 10.52
CA CYS A 100 0.34 6.43 9.22
C CYS A 100 -0.77 5.39 9.38
N THR A 101 -1.78 5.39 8.51
CA THR A 101 -2.87 4.41 8.58
C THR A 101 -3.18 3.82 7.22
N MET A 102 -3.30 2.50 7.19
CA MET A 102 -3.83 1.73 6.07
C MET A 102 -5.33 1.48 6.29
N LEU A 103 -6.16 1.81 5.30
CA LEU A 103 -7.61 1.74 5.38
C LEU A 103 -8.25 1.50 4.01
N PHE A 104 -9.49 1.04 4.00
CA PHE A 104 -10.31 1.10 2.79
C PHE A 104 -10.84 2.53 2.55
N PRO A 105 -11.07 2.94 1.29
CA PRO A 105 -11.66 4.25 0.98
C PRO A 105 -12.98 4.52 1.72
N ASP A 106 -13.85 3.51 1.85
CA ASP A 106 -15.15 3.64 2.52
C ASP A 106 -15.04 3.73 4.06
N GLU A 107 -13.84 3.59 4.63
CA GLU A 107 -13.58 3.78 6.06
C GLU A 107 -13.09 5.21 6.41
N TYR A 108 -12.90 6.07 5.40
CA TYR A 108 -12.50 7.47 5.54
C TYR A 108 -13.73 8.40 5.48
#